data_AF-A0A8J3AAF2-F1
#
_entry.id   AF-A0A8J3AAF2-F1
#
_cell.length_a   1.000
_cell.length_b   1.000
_cell.length_c   1.000
_cell.angle_alpha   90.00
_cell.angle_beta   90.00
_cell.angle_gamma   90.00
#
_symmetry.space_group_name_H-M   'P 1'
#
loop_
_entity.id
_entity.type
_entity.pdbx_description
1 polymer ?
#
loop_
_entity_poly.entity_id
_entity_poly.type
_entity_poly.pdbx_seq_one_letter_code
_entity_poly.pdbx_strand_id
1 'polypeptide(L)'
;MTGLDLDPATTVAVLRELYVQLGPLDATARAVVGLQATGPGGVALVDVERRADGVLEVPDGLAGLVVVTAIEQGDDAALPHLVCLLRDGREVGVFPSGDDGALQAWSTGDDPDLGAGPNAGAGPNAALAALRPRDVTTNTARCALGLPSLVELPPVRELFARVWLLRVTEAALARFDLPEGPREVSPAELAVVAEEAARAPLGPHLPPPTTAVWDDVRSAAIDGTLELATARVDPTLARWLDAPGLAQHLLHALPAVEQLLGTLQVVGEDALVDWARDGLAGQRGTATG
;
A
#
# COMPACT_ATOMS: atom_id res chain seq x y z
N MET A 1 -12.37 -27.67 16.05
CA MET A 1 -11.08 -28.23 15.59
C MET A 1 -10.05 -27.13 15.76
N THR A 2 -9.10 -27.29 16.67
CA THR A 2 -7.94 -26.42 16.78
C THR A 2 -7.14 -26.53 15.49
N GLY A 3 -6.95 -25.42 14.77
CA GLY A 3 -6.06 -25.40 13.61
C GLY A 3 -4.68 -25.91 14.03
N LEU A 4 -4.06 -26.73 13.19
CA LEU A 4 -2.66 -27.12 13.39
C LEU A 4 -1.82 -25.86 13.13
N ASP A 5 -1.20 -25.34 14.18
CA ASP A 5 -0.23 -24.25 14.07
C ASP A 5 0.99 -24.77 13.29
N LEU A 6 1.40 -24.05 12.25
CA LEU A 6 2.61 -24.36 11.51
C LEU A 6 3.81 -23.71 12.20
N ASP A 7 4.90 -24.47 12.32
CA ASP A 7 6.17 -23.90 12.78
C ASP A 7 6.87 -23.10 11.64
N PRO A 8 7.79 -22.20 12.00
CA PRO A 8 8.49 -21.36 11.02
C PRO A 8 9.33 -22.15 10.02
N ALA A 9 9.98 -23.24 10.46
CA ALA A 9 10.83 -24.06 9.60
C ALA A 9 10.04 -24.75 8.48
N THR A 10 8.90 -25.34 8.81
CA THR A 10 7.95 -25.93 7.87
C THR A 10 7.41 -24.85 6.92
N THR A 11 7.09 -23.67 7.46
CA THR A 11 6.63 -22.53 6.65
C THR A 11 7.69 -22.10 5.63
N VAL A 12 8.97 -21.98 6.03
CA VAL A 12 10.06 -21.67 5.09
C VAL A 12 10.20 -22.73 4.01
N ALA A 13 10.10 -24.01 4.36
CA ALA A 13 10.17 -25.09 3.38
C ALA A 13 9.06 -24.98 2.32
N VAL A 14 7.82 -24.68 2.73
CA VAL A 14 6.70 -24.46 1.82
C VAL A 14 6.92 -23.22 0.95
N LEU A 15 7.38 -22.10 1.53
CA LEU A 15 7.66 -20.88 0.75
C LEU A 15 8.76 -21.08 -0.28
N ARG A 16 9.82 -21.84 0.04
CA ARG A 16 10.89 -22.17 -0.91
C ARG A 16 10.37 -23.00 -2.08
N GLU A 17 9.54 -24.00 -1.81
CA GLU A 17 8.91 -24.82 -2.85
C GLU A 17 7.99 -23.97 -3.74
N LEU A 18 7.15 -23.12 -3.12
CA LEU A 18 6.28 -22.19 -3.85
C LEU A 18 7.07 -21.23 -4.73
N TYR A 19 8.19 -20.68 -4.23
CA TYR A 19 9.05 -19.79 -5.00
C TYR A 19 9.52 -20.44 -6.31
N VAL A 20 9.99 -21.69 -6.23
CA VAL A 20 10.48 -22.44 -7.40
C VAL A 20 9.36 -22.68 -8.41
N GLN A 21 8.14 -22.95 -7.94
CA GLN A 21 6.99 -23.21 -8.80
C GLN A 21 6.44 -21.95 -9.49
N LEU A 22 6.50 -20.78 -8.84
CA LEU A 22 6.02 -19.53 -9.41
C LEU A 22 6.90 -19.05 -10.58
N GLY A 23 8.21 -19.19 -10.48
CA GLY A 23 9.14 -18.62 -11.45
C GLY A 23 9.08 -17.08 -11.50
N PRO A 24 9.59 -16.46 -12.58
CA PRO A 24 9.53 -15.01 -12.76
C PRO A 24 8.08 -14.49 -12.84
N LEU A 25 7.84 -13.31 -12.26
CA LEU A 25 6.53 -12.67 -12.23
C LEU A 25 6.56 -11.35 -13.00
N ASP A 26 5.36 -10.85 -13.32
CA ASP A 26 5.21 -9.44 -13.67
C ASP A 26 5.56 -8.56 -12.44
N ALA A 27 6.22 -7.42 -12.65
CA ALA A 27 6.62 -6.51 -11.57
C ALA A 27 5.43 -6.03 -10.70
N THR A 28 4.24 -5.98 -11.29
CA THR A 28 2.99 -5.58 -10.64
C THR A 28 2.23 -6.75 -10.02
N ALA A 29 2.68 -8.00 -10.21
CA ALA A 29 2.01 -9.18 -9.69
C ALA A 29 1.93 -9.15 -8.16
N ARG A 30 0.70 -9.24 -7.63
CA ARG A 30 0.41 -9.29 -6.20
C ARG A 30 -0.68 -10.31 -5.95
N ALA A 31 -0.50 -11.18 -4.96
CA ALA A 31 -1.51 -12.15 -4.55
C ALA A 31 -1.48 -12.39 -3.04
N VAL A 32 -2.62 -12.80 -2.48
CA VAL A 32 -2.73 -13.32 -1.12
C VAL A 32 -3.44 -14.66 -1.18
N VAL A 33 -2.82 -15.70 -0.63
CA VAL A 33 -3.39 -17.05 -0.56
C VAL A 33 -3.33 -17.55 0.88
N GLY A 34 -4.25 -18.43 1.23
CA GLY A 34 -4.36 -19.01 2.55
C GLY A 34 -3.43 -20.21 2.66
N LEU A 35 -2.80 -20.37 3.83
CA LEU A 35 -2.01 -21.54 4.15
C LEU A 35 -2.81 -22.45 5.07
N GLN A 36 -3.11 -23.66 4.63
CA GLN A 36 -3.89 -24.63 5.40
C GLN A 36 -3.09 -25.90 5.68
N ALA A 37 -3.00 -26.31 6.94
CA ALA A 37 -2.46 -27.62 7.30
C ALA A 37 -3.49 -28.71 6.94
N THR A 38 -3.07 -29.72 6.17
CA THR A 38 -3.94 -30.81 5.68
C THR A 38 -3.70 -32.16 6.38
N GLY A 39 -2.74 -32.21 7.30
CA GLY A 39 -2.38 -33.41 8.07
C GLY A 39 -0.91 -33.38 8.52
N PRO A 40 -0.36 -34.50 9.02
CA PRO A 40 1.04 -34.57 9.43
C PRO A 40 1.98 -34.24 8.26
N GLY A 41 2.61 -33.07 8.29
CA GLY A 41 3.53 -32.57 7.26
C GLY A 41 2.87 -32.13 5.94
N GLY A 42 1.54 -32.11 5.87
CA GLY A 42 0.79 -31.70 4.68
C GLY A 42 0.36 -30.24 4.78
N VAL A 43 0.64 -29.46 3.74
CA VAL A 43 0.19 -28.06 3.61
C VAL A 43 -0.45 -27.86 2.24
N ALA A 44 -1.55 -27.13 2.19
CA ALA A 44 -2.22 -26.72 0.97
C ALA A 44 -2.34 -25.19 0.92
N LEU A 45 -2.28 -24.66 -0.30
CA LEU A 45 -2.68 -23.28 -0.58
C LEU A 45 -4.16 -23.26 -0.89
N VAL A 46 -4.88 -22.32 -0.31
CA VAL A 46 -6.31 -22.12 -0.57
C VAL A 46 -6.58 -20.69 -0.96
N ASP A 47 -7.60 -20.49 -1.78
CA ASP A 47 -8.00 -19.15 -2.19
C ASP A 47 -8.54 -18.36 -1.01
N VAL A 48 -8.24 -17.07 -1.00
CA VAL A 48 -8.72 -16.11 -0.01
C VAL A 48 -9.43 -15.01 -0.76
N GLU A 49 -10.73 -14.88 -0.50
CA GLU A 49 -11.57 -13.97 -1.26
C GLU A 49 -11.53 -12.56 -0.68
N ARG A 50 -11.61 -11.57 -1.57
CA ARG A 50 -11.85 -10.18 -1.20
C ARG A 50 -13.32 -9.87 -1.42
N ARG A 51 -14.01 -9.44 -0.37
CA ARG A 51 -15.42 -9.03 -0.46
C ARG A 51 -15.58 -7.78 -1.32
N ALA A 52 -16.83 -7.49 -1.69
CA ALA A 52 -17.18 -6.29 -2.46
C ALA A 52 -16.80 -4.98 -1.75
N ASP A 53 -16.75 -4.96 -0.41
CA ASP A 53 -16.31 -3.81 0.38
C ASP A 53 -14.78 -3.69 0.48
N GLY A 54 -14.04 -4.60 -0.15
CA GLY A 54 -12.59 -4.60 -0.20
C GLY A 54 -11.90 -5.25 1.01
N VAL A 55 -12.64 -5.81 1.96
CA VAL A 55 -12.09 -6.55 3.11
C VAL A 55 -11.76 -8.00 2.70
N LEU A 56 -10.64 -8.51 3.19
CA LEU A 56 -10.21 -9.89 2.96
C LEU A 56 -10.98 -10.85 3.89
N GLU A 57 -11.64 -11.87 3.33
CA GLU A 57 -12.26 -12.95 4.08
C GLU A 57 -11.24 -14.04 4.37
N VAL A 58 -10.89 -14.24 5.65
CA VAL A 58 -9.93 -15.26 6.07
C VAL A 58 -10.68 -16.50 6.59
N PRO A 59 -10.66 -17.64 5.88
CA PRO A 59 -11.33 -18.86 6.32
C PRO A 59 -10.89 -19.31 7.72
N ASP A 60 -11.83 -19.84 8.48
CA ASP A 60 -11.54 -20.50 9.75
C ASP A 60 -10.69 -21.76 9.51
N GLY A 61 -9.60 -21.88 10.26
CA GLY A 61 -8.70 -23.05 10.17
C GLY A 61 -7.46 -22.87 9.29
N LEU A 62 -7.26 -21.71 8.66
CA LEU A 62 -5.96 -21.38 8.07
C LEU A 62 -4.88 -21.25 9.16
N ALA A 63 -3.69 -21.77 8.87
CA ALA A 63 -2.50 -21.55 9.69
C ALA A 63 -1.92 -20.13 9.48
N GLY A 64 -2.13 -19.55 8.30
CA GLY A 64 -1.67 -18.20 7.97
C GLY A 64 -2.09 -17.74 6.58
N LEU A 65 -1.58 -16.58 6.17
CA LEU A 65 -1.73 -16.00 4.85
C LEU A 65 -0.36 -15.87 4.19
N VAL A 66 -0.20 -16.38 2.98
CA VAL A 66 0.98 -16.15 2.14
C VAL A 66 0.69 -14.98 1.21
N VAL A 67 1.53 -13.97 1.30
CA VAL A 67 1.58 -12.82 0.42
C VAL A 67 2.65 -13.07 -0.64
N VAL A 68 2.24 -12.98 -1.90
CA VAL A 68 3.12 -13.04 -3.07
C VAL A 68 3.28 -11.62 -3.59
N THR A 69 4.52 -11.14 -3.61
CA THR A 69 4.90 -9.88 -4.24
C THR A 69 6.00 -10.12 -5.27
N ALA A 70 6.35 -9.10 -6.04
CA ALA A 70 7.47 -9.14 -6.97
C ALA A 70 8.49 -8.07 -6.58
N ILE A 71 9.77 -8.44 -6.60
CA ILE A 71 10.91 -7.53 -6.49
C ILE A 71 11.59 -7.44 -7.86
N GLU A 72 11.77 -6.21 -8.34
CA GLU A 72 12.63 -5.95 -9.50
C GLU A 72 14.11 -6.08 -9.10
N GLN A 73 14.87 -6.84 -9.88
CA GLN A 73 16.33 -6.93 -9.75
C GLN A 73 16.98 -6.33 -11.01
N GLY A 74 17.25 -5.02 -10.97
CA GLY A 74 17.86 -4.34 -12.11
C GLY A 74 16.99 -4.39 -13.37
N ASP A 75 17.60 -4.73 -14.51
CA ASP A 75 16.91 -4.85 -15.81
C ASP A 75 16.31 -6.25 -16.04
N ASP A 76 16.43 -7.16 -15.08
CA ASP A 76 15.96 -8.55 -15.19
C ASP A 76 14.47 -8.69 -14.82
N ALA A 77 13.90 -9.84 -15.17
CA ALA A 77 12.52 -10.18 -14.82
C ALA A 77 12.30 -10.14 -13.30
N ALA A 78 11.17 -9.58 -12.87
CA ALA A 78 10.86 -9.45 -11.45
C ALA A 78 10.72 -10.84 -10.80
N LEU A 79 11.38 -11.01 -9.66
CA LEU A 79 11.39 -12.27 -8.94
C LEU A 79 10.36 -12.27 -7.81
N PRO A 80 9.79 -13.44 -7.46
CA PRO A 80 8.86 -13.52 -6.35
C PRO A 80 9.49 -13.07 -5.03
N HIS A 81 8.68 -12.47 -4.19
CA HIS A 81 9.01 -12.23 -2.79
C HIS A 81 7.83 -12.66 -1.96
N LEU A 82 8.05 -13.71 -1.16
CA LEU A 82 7.02 -14.43 -0.45
C LEU A 82 7.11 -14.12 1.03
N VAL A 83 5.97 -13.82 1.64
CA VAL A 83 5.85 -13.65 3.09
C VAL A 83 4.64 -14.40 3.59
N CYS A 84 4.82 -15.29 4.55
CA CYS A 84 3.75 -15.91 5.30
C CYS A 84 3.54 -15.17 6.63
N LEU A 85 2.32 -14.68 6.84
CA LEU A 85 1.83 -14.13 8.09
C LEU A 85 1.07 -15.24 8.83
N LEU A 86 1.59 -15.70 9.96
CA LEU A 86 0.97 -16.75 10.77
C LEU A 86 -0.06 -16.15 11.74
N ARG A 87 -1.02 -16.96 12.18
CA ARG A 87 -2.11 -16.51 13.09
C ARG A 87 -1.64 -16.02 14.45
N ASP A 88 -0.47 -16.45 14.90
CA ASP A 88 0.13 -16.00 16.16
C ASP A 88 0.92 -14.69 16.03
N GLY A 89 0.88 -14.07 14.84
CA GLY A 89 1.58 -12.83 14.53
C GLY A 89 3.05 -12.99 14.14
N ARG A 90 3.57 -14.24 14.10
CA ARG A 90 4.88 -14.49 13.49
C ARG A 90 4.80 -14.30 11.97
N GLU A 91 5.90 -13.86 11.40
CA GLU A 91 6.05 -13.63 9.98
C GLU A 91 7.28 -14.37 9.51
N VAL A 92 7.19 -14.99 8.35
CA VAL A 92 8.28 -15.74 7.73
C VAL A 92 8.36 -15.29 6.28
N GLY A 93 9.54 -14.94 5.78
CA GLY A 93 9.69 -14.54 4.39
C GLY A 93 10.82 -15.28 3.69
N VAL A 94 10.67 -15.40 2.38
CA VAL A 94 11.67 -15.96 1.46
C VAL A 94 11.81 -15.02 0.27
N PHE A 95 13.06 -14.71 -0.06
CA PHE A 95 13.39 -13.80 -1.16
C PHE A 95 14.73 -14.19 -1.80
N PRO A 96 14.94 -13.84 -3.08
CA PRO A 96 16.21 -14.07 -3.75
C PRO A 96 17.25 -13.06 -3.29
N SER A 97 18.46 -13.54 -2.98
CA SER A 97 19.59 -12.70 -2.61
C SER A 97 20.78 -13.01 -3.49
N GLY A 98 21.46 -11.96 -3.96
CA GLY A 98 22.67 -12.07 -4.77
C GLY A 98 22.40 -12.52 -6.21
N ASP A 99 23.46 -12.51 -7.01
CA ASP A 99 23.41 -12.77 -8.46
C ASP A 99 23.28 -14.26 -8.80
N ASP A 100 23.46 -15.16 -7.82
CA ASP A 100 23.36 -16.60 -7.98
C ASP A 100 21.93 -17.14 -7.77
N GLY A 101 20.98 -16.25 -7.44
CA GLY A 101 19.59 -16.62 -7.17
C GLY A 101 19.39 -17.42 -5.89
N ALA A 102 20.35 -17.40 -4.96
CA ALA A 102 20.23 -18.11 -3.70
C ALA A 102 19.07 -17.54 -2.85
N LEU A 103 18.21 -18.43 -2.36
CA LEU A 103 17.08 -18.04 -1.51
C LEU A 103 17.51 -17.83 -0.06
N GLN A 104 17.31 -16.61 0.42
CA GLN A 104 17.38 -16.28 1.84
C GLN A 104 16.01 -16.36 2.48
N ALA A 105 16.00 -16.73 3.75
CA ALA A 105 14.79 -16.79 4.56
C ALA A 105 14.98 -15.94 5.82
N TRP A 106 13.88 -15.42 6.34
CA TRP A 106 13.85 -14.68 7.60
C TRP A 106 12.58 -14.99 8.38
N SER A 107 12.58 -14.72 9.68
CA SER A 107 11.42 -14.84 10.57
C SER A 107 11.36 -13.72 11.60
N THR A 108 10.19 -13.36 12.10
CA THR A 108 10.07 -12.50 13.29
C THR A 108 10.31 -13.24 14.59
N GLY A 109 10.25 -14.58 14.58
CA GLY A 109 10.54 -15.41 15.74
C GLY A 109 12.03 -15.68 15.89
N ASP A 110 12.48 -15.88 17.13
CA ASP A 110 13.79 -16.44 17.45
C ASP A 110 13.80 -17.93 17.05
N ASP A 111 14.16 -18.22 15.82
CA ASP A 111 14.34 -19.59 15.33
C ASP A 111 15.79 -19.76 14.84
N PRO A 112 16.67 -20.39 15.66
CA PRO A 112 18.07 -20.58 15.33
C PRO A 112 18.31 -21.57 14.18
N ASP A 113 17.30 -22.35 13.80
CA ASP A 113 17.42 -23.43 12.81
C ASP A 113 16.92 -23.03 11.40
N LEU A 114 16.54 -21.76 11.20
CA LEU A 114 16.20 -21.21 9.89
C LEU A 114 17.45 -21.01 9.02
N GLY A 115 18.05 -22.11 8.59
CA GLY A 115 18.95 -22.19 7.45
C GLY A 115 20.01 -21.09 7.42
N ALA A 116 20.94 -21.15 8.35
CA ALA A 116 22.21 -20.44 8.28
C ALA A 116 22.87 -20.67 6.90
N GLY A 117 22.70 -19.73 5.96
CA GLY A 117 23.64 -19.60 4.85
C GLY A 117 25.07 -19.39 5.39
N PRO A 118 26.12 -19.55 4.58
CA PRO A 118 27.52 -19.53 5.03
C PRO A 118 27.98 -18.22 5.72
N ASN A 119 27.11 -17.22 5.87
CA ASN A 119 27.34 -15.98 6.61
C ASN A 119 26.50 -15.86 7.90
N ALA A 120 26.09 -16.97 8.50
CA ALA A 120 25.40 -16.99 9.80
C ALA A 120 26.37 -16.73 10.96
N GLY A 121 26.87 -15.50 11.03
CA GLY A 121 27.57 -14.96 12.18
C GLY A 121 26.72 -13.89 12.85
N ALA A 122 26.32 -14.16 14.09
CA ALA A 122 25.77 -13.22 15.09
C ALA A 122 24.41 -12.54 14.78
N GLY A 123 23.34 -13.11 15.35
CA GLY A 123 22.04 -12.46 15.61
C GLY A 123 20.96 -12.76 14.57
N PRO A 124 19.81 -13.35 14.93
CA PRO A 124 18.78 -13.66 13.94
C PRO A 124 18.11 -12.37 13.42
N ASN A 125 17.82 -12.35 12.13
CA ASN A 125 16.64 -11.72 11.52
C ASN A 125 16.45 -10.20 11.46
N ALA A 126 17.04 -9.34 12.28
CA ALA A 126 16.64 -7.92 12.30
C ALA A 126 16.99 -7.14 11.00
N ALA A 127 18.15 -7.39 10.39
CA ALA A 127 18.54 -6.73 9.15
C ALA A 127 17.73 -7.24 7.94
N LEU A 128 17.44 -8.54 7.90
CA LEU A 128 16.63 -9.15 6.84
C LEU A 128 15.14 -8.79 6.98
N ALA A 129 14.66 -8.61 8.21
CA ALA A 129 13.34 -8.08 8.49
C ALA A 129 13.12 -6.66 7.92
N ALA A 130 14.18 -5.88 7.69
CA ALA A 130 14.04 -4.59 7.02
C ALA A 130 13.57 -4.74 5.56
N LEU A 131 13.80 -5.91 4.95
CA LEU A 131 13.38 -6.24 3.59
C LEU A 131 11.91 -6.63 3.51
N ARG A 132 11.18 -6.74 4.62
CA ARG A 132 9.74 -7.04 4.64
C ARG A 132 8.99 -6.16 3.63
N PRO A 133 8.15 -6.73 2.75
CA PRO A 133 7.25 -5.95 1.93
C PRO A 133 6.37 -5.08 2.83
N ARG A 134 6.29 -3.80 2.49
CA ARG A 134 5.45 -2.83 3.21
C ARG A 134 4.33 -2.32 2.33
N ASP A 135 3.95 -3.06 1.28
CA ASP A 135 2.95 -2.65 0.30
C ASP A 135 1.50 -2.89 0.77
N VAL A 136 0.53 -2.38 -0.01
CA VAL A 136 -0.90 -2.46 0.31
C VAL A 136 -1.33 -3.91 0.48
N THR A 137 -0.85 -4.81 -0.37
CA THR A 137 -1.19 -6.24 -0.35
C THR A 137 -0.77 -6.87 0.98
N THR A 138 0.45 -6.59 1.41
CA THR A 138 1.00 -7.12 2.66
C THR A 138 0.25 -6.58 3.86
N ASN A 139 -0.01 -5.27 3.90
CA ASN A 139 -0.75 -4.67 5.02
C ASN A 139 -2.22 -5.09 5.04
N THR A 140 -2.82 -5.34 3.88
CA THR A 140 -4.16 -5.94 3.77
C THR A 140 -4.18 -7.33 4.45
N ALA A 141 -3.21 -8.19 4.15
CA ALA A 141 -3.11 -9.50 4.80
C ALA A 141 -2.84 -9.41 6.31
N ARG A 142 -2.04 -8.42 6.75
CA ARG A 142 -1.81 -8.15 8.18
C ARG A 142 -3.09 -7.75 8.91
N CYS A 143 -3.81 -6.77 8.38
CA CYS A 143 -5.08 -6.32 8.95
C CYS A 143 -6.10 -7.48 9.02
N ALA A 144 -6.07 -8.38 8.03
CA ALA A 144 -6.97 -9.55 7.99
C ALA A 144 -6.72 -10.53 9.15
N LEU A 145 -5.49 -10.58 9.66
CA LEU A 145 -5.09 -11.36 10.83
C LEU A 145 -5.11 -10.54 12.13
N GLY A 146 -5.60 -9.29 12.10
CA GLY A 146 -5.62 -8.41 13.27
C GLY A 146 -4.23 -7.86 13.66
N LEU A 147 -3.26 -7.94 12.76
CA LEU A 147 -1.90 -7.42 12.97
C LEU A 147 -1.82 -5.95 12.53
N PRO A 148 -1.01 -5.11 13.21
CA PRO A 148 -0.86 -3.70 12.86
C PRO A 148 -0.17 -3.53 11.51
N SER A 149 -0.55 -2.52 10.72
CA SER A 149 0.11 -2.20 9.45
C SER A 149 1.56 -1.74 9.65
N LEU A 150 2.45 -2.05 8.71
CA LEU A 150 3.86 -1.66 8.69
C LEU A 150 4.12 -0.61 7.62
N VAL A 151 3.50 0.56 7.77
CA VAL A 151 3.62 1.68 6.82
C VAL A 151 4.22 2.87 7.54
N GLU A 152 5.21 3.50 6.90
CA GLU A 152 5.66 4.82 7.32
C GLU A 152 4.55 5.82 6.99
N LEU A 153 3.97 6.42 8.02
CA LEU A 153 2.87 7.34 7.85
C LEU A 153 3.33 8.57 7.06
N PRO A 154 2.79 8.80 5.86
CA PRO A 154 2.99 10.07 5.18
C PRO A 154 2.35 11.19 6.03
N PRO A 155 2.81 12.44 5.91
CA PRO A 155 2.08 13.57 6.47
C PRO A 155 0.66 13.66 5.89
N VAL A 156 -0.36 13.89 6.73
CA VAL A 156 -1.76 14.04 6.27
C VAL A 156 -1.91 15.14 5.22
N ARG A 157 -1.09 16.19 5.29
CA ARG A 157 -1.02 17.25 4.26
C ARG A 157 -0.83 16.72 2.83
N GLU A 158 -0.16 15.58 2.65
CA GLU A 158 0.02 14.97 1.33
C GLU A 158 -1.32 14.49 0.76
N LEU A 159 -2.17 13.87 1.58
CA LEU A 159 -3.53 13.49 1.18
C LEU A 159 -4.32 14.73 0.75
N PHE A 160 -4.31 15.78 1.57
CA PHE A 160 -5.02 17.03 1.26
C PHE A 160 -4.56 17.62 -0.08
N ALA A 161 -3.25 17.62 -0.34
CA ALA A 161 -2.71 18.15 -1.58
C ALA A 161 -3.10 17.31 -2.80
N ARG A 162 -3.07 15.97 -2.70
CA ARG A 162 -3.53 15.07 -3.78
C ARG A 162 -5.01 15.24 -4.07
N VAL A 163 -5.85 15.30 -3.03
CA VAL A 163 -7.30 15.49 -3.21
C VAL A 163 -7.60 16.87 -3.80
N TRP A 164 -6.91 17.92 -3.34
CA TRP A 164 -7.05 19.25 -3.94
C TRP A 164 -6.67 19.23 -5.42
N LEU A 165 -5.51 18.67 -5.79
CA LEU A 165 -5.09 18.55 -7.20
C LEU A 165 -6.12 17.77 -8.02
N LEU A 166 -6.61 16.64 -7.51
CA LEU A 166 -7.62 15.85 -8.19
C LEU A 166 -8.89 16.66 -8.46
N ARG A 167 -9.39 17.41 -7.46
CA ARG A 167 -10.55 18.30 -7.63
C ARG A 167 -10.30 19.39 -8.66
N VAL A 168 -9.11 19.99 -8.67
CA VAL A 168 -8.74 21.00 -9.67
C VAL A 168 -8.72 20.39 -11.07
N THR A 169 -8.09 19.23 -11.23
CA THR A 169 -8.03 18.51 -12.51
C THR A 169 -9.43 18.15 -13.01
N GLU A 170 -10.28 17.56 -12.17
CA GLU A 170 -11.65 17.20 -12.54
C GLU A 170 -12.49 18.43 -12.92
N ALA A 171 -12.43 19.50 -12.14
CA ALA A 171 -13.17 20.73 -12.42
C ALA A 171 -12.67 21.43 -13.68
N ALA A 172 -11.34 21.43 -13.91
CA ALA A 172 -10.75 21.98 -15.13
C ALA A 172 -11.16 21.18 -16.37
N LEU A 173 -11.10 19.84 -16.32
CA LEU A 173 -11.56 18.98 -17.41
C LEU A 173 -13.05 19.20 -17.70
N ALA A 174 -13.89 19.20 -16.67
CA ALA A 174 -15.33 19.42 -16.84
C ALA A 174 -15.67 20.78 -17.45
N ARG A 175 -14.83 21.80 -17.22
CA ARG A 175 -15.05 23.17 -17.68
C ARG A 175 -14.44 23.45 -19.06
N PHE A 176 -13.27 22.90 -19.35
CA PHE A 176 -12.46 23.31 -20.50
C PHE A 176 -12.28 22.21 -21.55
N ASP A 177 -12.34 20.93 -21.16
CA ASP A 177 -12.22 19.79 -22.09
C ASP A 177 -13.56 19.44 -22.75
N LEU A 178 -14.13 20.43 -23.44
CA LEU A 178 -15.39 20.33 -24.17
C LEU A 178 -15.11 20.42 -25.69
N PRO A 179 -15.99 19.87 -26.56
CA PRO A 179 -15.81 19.96 -28.01
C PRO A 179 -15.69 21.39 -28.57
N GLU A 180 -16.29 22.36 -27.88
CA GLU A 180 -16.21 23.80 -28.18
C GLU A 180 -15.34 24.58 -27.17
N GLY A 181 -14.58 23.86 -26.34
CA GLY A 181 -13.74 24.43 -25.29
C GLY A 181 -12.61 25.31 -25.84
N PRO A 182 -12.03 26.18 -24.99
CA PRO A 182 -10.91 27.01 -25.39
C PRO A 182 -9.72 26.12 -25.78
N ARG A 183 -8.98 26.50 -26.82
CA ARG A 183 -7.74 25.80 -27.22
C ARG A 183 -6.63 25.94 -26.18
N GLU A 184 -6.64 27.04 -25.44
CA GLU A 184 -5.68 27.37 -24.40
C GLU A 184 -6.45 27.96 -23.21
N VAL A 185 -6.17 27.48 -22.00
CA VAL A 185 -6.71 28.02 -20.75
C VAL A 185 -5.69 28.96 -20.13
N SER A 186 -6.09 30.20 -19.82
CA SER A 186 -5.17 31.15 -19.21
C SER A 186 -4.91 30.83 -17.73
N PRO A 187 -3.75 31.21 -17.17
CA PRO A 187 -3.47 31.01 -15.76
C PRO A 187 -4.50 31.63 -14.80
N ALA A 188 -5.07 32.78 -15.17
CA ALA A 188 -6.09 33.45 -14.38
C ALA A 188 -7.40 32.63 -14.29
N GLU A 189 -7.79 31.96 -15.37
CA GLU A 189 -9.00 31.14 -15.40
C GLU A 189 -8.86 29.86 -14.58
N LEU A 190 -7.69 29.20 -14.64
CA LEU A 190 -7.41 28.02 -13.83
C LEU A 190 -7.23 28.37 -12.33
N ALA A 191 -6.71 29.55 -12.01
CA ALA A 191 -6.59 30.03 -10.63
C ALA A 191 -7.97 30.12 -9.92
N VAL A 192 -9.01 30.54 -10.64
CA VAL A 192 -10.38 30.57 -10.09
C VAL A 192 -10.85 29.16 -9.71
N VAL A 193 -10.60 28.17 -10.58
CA VAL A 193 -10.94 26.76 -10.30
C VAL A 193 -10.16 26.23 -9.09
N ALA A 194 -8.88 26.55 -9.01
CA ALA A 194 -8.02 26.20 -7.88
C ALA A 194 -8.48 26.78 -6.54
N GLU A 195 -8.91 28.05 -6.53
CA GLU A 195 -9.44 28.72 -5.34
C GLU A 195 -10.78 28.10 -4.88
N GLU A 196 -11.66 27.77 -5.82
CA GLU A 196 -12.92 27.09 -5.51
C GLU A 196 -12.66 25.70 -4.91
N ALA A 197 -11.75 24.92 -5.50
CA ALA A 197 -11.36 23.61 -4.99
C ALA A 197 -10.72 23.68 -3.59
N ALA A 198 -9.94 24.72 -3.29
CA ALA A 198 -9.31 24.92 -1.99
C ALA A 198 -10.32 25.21 -0.86
N ARG A 199 -11.50 25.74 -1.19
CA ARG A 199 -12.57 26.01 -0.22
C ARG A 199 -13.40 24.77 0.12
N ALA A 200 -13.34 23.72 -0.69
CA ALA A 200 -14.08 22.49 -0.45
C ALA A 200 -13.41 21.69 0.68
N PRO A 201 -14.09 21.42 1.81
CA PRO A 201 -13.50 20.62 2.89
C PRO A 201 -13.32 19.15 2.47
N LEU A 202 -12.42 18.42 3.15
CA LEU A 202 -12.35 16.96 3.05
C LEU A 202 -13.44 16.25 3.88
N GLY A 203 -14.07 16.97 4.80
CA GLY A 203 -15.12 16.45 5.67
C GLY A 203 -15.56 17.53 6.67
N PRO A 204 -16.78 17.43 7.21
CA PRO A 204 -17.39 18.49 8.03
C PRO A 204 -16.67 18.75 9.36
N HIS A 205 -15.85 17.80 9.83
CA HIS A 205 -15.20 17.84 11.14
C HIS A 205 -13.68 17.62 11.08
N LEU A 206 -13.09 17.60 9.90
CA LEU A 206 -11.64 17.44 9.78
C LEU A 206 -10.91 18.73 10.17
N PRO A 207 -9.87 18.66 11.02
CA PRO A 207 -9.00 19.79 11.27
C PRO A 207 -8.33 20.28 9.98
N PRO A 208 -7.80 21.52 9.96
CA PRO A 208 -7.05 22.00 8.80
C PRO A 208 -5.82 21.11 8.53
N PRO A 209 -5.29 21.11 7.29
CA PRO A 209 -4.22 20.21 6.86
C PRO A 209 -2.95 20.25 7.73
N THR A 210 -2.70 21.37 8.40
CA THR A 210 -1.52 21.60 9.25
C THR A 210 -1.60 20.91 10.61
N THR A 211 -2.81 20.53 11.07
CA THR A 211 -3.04 19.95 12.39
C THR A 211 -3.76 18.61 12.36
N ALA A 212 -4.33 18.22 11.21
CA ALA A 212 -5.04 16.95 11.08
C ALA A 212 -4.08 15.76 11.22
N VAL A 213 -4.54 14.72 11.91
CA VAL A 213 -3.84 13.43 12.02
C VAL A 213 -4.63 12.32 11.31
N TRP A 214 -3.97 11.19 11.02
CA TRP A 214 -4.59 10.09 10.28
C TRP A 214 -5.77 9.46 11.00
N ASP A 215 -5.81 9.52 12.34
CA ASP A 215 -6.97 9.06 13.12
C ASP A 215 -8.22 9.92 12.86
N ASP A 216 -8.06 11.22 12.60
CA ASP A 216 -9.19 12.09 12.24
C ASP A 216 -9.73 11.71 10.86
N VAL A 217 -8.83 11.49 9.88
CA VAL A 217 -9.17 11.05 8.52
C VAL A 217 -9.87 9.70 8.55
N ARG A 218 -9.36 8.76 9.36
CA ARG A 218 -9.96 7.45 9.55
C ARG A 218 -11.35 7.56 10.17
N SER A 219 -11.53 8.39 11.19
CA SER A 219 -12.85 8.61 11.79
C SER A 219 -13.85 9.16 10.78
N ALA A 220 -13.45 10.15 9.96
CA ALA A 220 -14.29 10.68 8.89
C ALA A 220 -14.65 9.61 7.84
N ALA A 221 -13.72 8.74 7.47
CA ALA A 221 -13.96 7.63 6.55
C ALA A 221 -14.93 6.58 7.13
N ILE A 222 -14.79 6.24 8.42
CA ILE A 222 -15.68 5.35 9.16
C ILE A 222 -17.11 5.88 9.22
N ASP A 223 -17.25 7.19 9.36
CA ASP A 223 -18.55 7.86 9.38
C ASP A 223 -19.14 8.08 7.98
N GLY A 224 -18.36 7.78 6.92
CA GLY A 224 -18.77 8.00 5.53
C GLY A 224 -18.85 9.48 5.15
N THR A 225 -18.10 10.34 5.84
CA THR A 225 -18.10 11.80 5.64
C THR A 225 -16.82 12.32 5.00
N LEU A 226 -15.89 11.42 4.65
CA LEU A 226 -14.64 11.75 3.95
C LEU A 226 -14.89 11.94 2.45
N GLU A 227 -14.59 13.13 1.95
CA GLU A 227 -14.82 13.59 0.57
C GLU A 227 -13.50 13.62 -0.23
N LEU A 228 -13.31 12.66 -1.13
CA LEU A 228 -12.06 12.47 -1.90
C LEU A 228 -12.22 12.74 -3.40
N ALA A 229 -12.94 13.82 -3.74
CA ALA A 229 -13.32 14.12 -5.13
C ALA A 229 -14.20 12.98 -5.71
N THR A 230 -13.88 12.42 -6.87
CA THR A 230 -14.58 11.23 -7.38
C THR A 230 -14.23 9.93 -6.66
N ALA A 231 -13.11 9.88 -5.92
CA ALA A 231 -12.73 8.69 -5.17
C ALA A 231 -13.63 8.50 -3.94
N ARG A 232 -13.88 7.24 -3.59
CA ARG A 232 -14.67 6.85 -2.41
C ARG A 232 -13.97 5.77 -1.63
N VAL A 233 -14.13 5.81 -0.30
CA VAL A 233 -13.73 4.72 0.60
C VAL A 233 -14.98 4.13 1.21
N ASP A 234 -15.10 2.80 1.19
CA ASP A 234 -16.17 2.11 1.89
C ASP A 234 -15.98 2.26 3.42
N PRO A 235 -17.00 2.72 4.17
CA PRO A 235 -16.89 2.87 5.63
C PRO A 235 -16.55 1.55 6.35
N THR A 236 -16.94 0.41 5.81
CA THR A 236 -16.61 -0.92 6.35
C THR A 236 -15.12 -1.21 6.21
N LEU A 237 -14.53 -0.88 5.06
CA LEU A 237 -13.09 -0.97 4.85
C LEU A 237 -12.32 -0.05 5.81
N ALA A 238 -12.79 1.19 5.98
CA ALA A 238 -12.17 2.15 6.89
C ALA A 238 -12.20 1.70 8.37
N ARG A 239 -13.28 1.01 8.80
CA ARG A 239 -13.35 0.42 10.15
C ARG A 239 -12.35 -0.70 10.33
N TRP A 240 -12.15 -1.50 9.28
CA TRP A 240 -11.28 -2.66 9.28
C TRP A 240 -9.79 -2.28 9.28
N LEU A 241 -9.41 -1.24 8.53
CA LEU A 241 -8.04 -0.74 8.52
C LEU A 241 -7.70 0.04 9.79
N ASP A 242 -6.43 -0.03 10.21
CA ASP A 242 -5.83 0.93 11.13
C ASP A 242 -5.46 2.24 10.40
N ALA A 243 -5.03 3.27 11.14
CA ALA A 243 -4.69 4.56 10.54
C ALA A 243 -3.57 4.47 9.47
N PRO A 244 -2.47 3.72 9.68
CA PRO A 244 -1.47 3.52 8.63
C PRO A 244 -1.95 2.71 7.42
N GLY A 245 -2.75 1.67 7.64
CA GLY A 245 -3.35 0.89 6.55
C GLY A 245 -4.28 1.73 5.68
N LEU A 246 -5.11 2.59 6.30
CA LEU A 246 -5.96 3.52 5.57
C LEU A 246 -5.14 4.55 4.78
N ALA A 247 -4.09 5.11 5.39
CA ALA A 247 -3.20 6.04 4.72
C ALA A 247 -2.62 5.45 3.43
N GLN A 248 -2.12 4.21 3.54
CA GLN A 248 -1.56 3.52 2.39
C GLN A 248 -2.60 3.22 1.32
N HIS A 249 -3.77 2.74 1.73
CA HIS A 249 -4.87 2.44 0.81
C HIS A 249 -5.26 3.69 0.00
N LEU A 250 -5.40 4.84 0.68
CA LEU A 250 -5.73 6.11 0.05
C LEU A 250 -4.66 6.61 -0.91
N LEU A 251 -3.38 6.54 -0.53
CA LEU A 251 -2.29 6.96 -1.40
C LEU A 251 -2.15 6.09 -2.66
N HIS A 252 -2.55 4.82 -2.59
CA HIS A 252 -2.56 3.93 -3.75
C HIS A 252 -3.80 4.11 -4.62
N ALA A 253 -4.96 4.39 -4.00
CA ALA A 253 -6.22 4.61 -4.72
C ALA A 253 -6.28 5.95 -5.46
N LEU A 254 -5.57 6.97 -4.95
CA LEU A 254 -5.51 8.29 -5.58
C LEU A 254 -4.38 8.35 -6.62
N PRO A 255 -4.59 9.03 -7.76
CA PRO A 255 -3.53 9.26 -8.74
C PRO A 255 -2.28 9.92 -8.12
N ALA A 256 -1.12 9.58 -8.65
CA ALA A 256 0.13 10.23 -8.26
C ALA A 256 0.10 11.72 -8.61
N VAL A 257 0.79 12.54 -7.81
CA VAL A 257 0.85 13.99 -8.01
C VAL A 257 1.38 14.31 -9.42
N GLU A 258 2.40 13.60 -9.87
CA GLU A 258 3.04 13.77 -11.17
C GLU A 258 2.06 13.51 -12.33
N GLN A 259 1.19 12.51 -12.19
CA GLN A 259 0.16 12.20 -13.18
C GLN A 259 -0.90 13.31 -13.25
N LEU A 260 -1.33 13.83 -12.10
CA LEU A 260 -2.28 14.94 -12.02
C LEU A 260 -1.70 16.22 -12.63
N LEU A 261 -0.44 16.53 -12.30
CA LEU A 261 0.27 17.67 -12.88
C LEU A 261 0.46 17.51 -14.40
N GLY A 262 0.80 16.31 -14.88
CA GLY A 262 0.89 16.03 -16.32
C GLY A 262 -0.44 16.22 -17.04
N THR A 263 -1.56 15.88 -16.41
CA THR A 263 -2.90 16.12 -16.98
C THR A 263 -3.20 17.62 -17.04
N LEU A 264 -2.82 18.39 -16.02
CA LEU A 264 -2.99 19.85 -16.02
C LEU A 264 -2.12 20.55 -17.09
N GLN A 265 -0.91 20.04 -17.37
CA GLN A 265 -0.06 20.54 -18.46
C GLN A 265 -0.72 20.39 -19.85
N VAL A 266 -1.58 19.38 -20.03
CA VAL A 266 -2.33 19.22 -21.29
C VAL A 266 -3.43 20.29 -21.43
N VAL A 267 -3.93 20.82 -20.31
CA VAL A 267 -5.03 21.79 -20.29
C VAL A 267 -4.53 23.25 -20.38
N GLY A 268 -3.26 23.55 -20.08
CA GLY A 268 -2.66 24.90 -20.23
C GLY A 268 -1.14 24.96 -20.06
N GLU A 269 -0.50 26.07 -20.49
CA GLU A 269 0.97 26.26 -20.44
C GLU A 269 1.55 26.36 -19.00
N ASP A 270 2.85 26.01 -18.87
CA ASP A 270 3.62 25.58 -17.69
C ASP A 270 3.52 26.39 -16.37
N ALA A 271 3.15 27.67 -16.36
CA ALA A 271 3.31 28.54 -15.19
C ALA A 271 2.50 28.14 -13.94
N LEU A 272 1.37 27.43 -14.13
CA LEU A 272 0.55 26.93 -13.01
C LEU A 272 1.02 25.61 -12.44
N VAL A 273 1.72 24.82 -13.24
CA VAL A 273 2.33 23.57 -12.78
C VAL A 273 3.50 23.91 -11.87
N ASP A 274 4.23 24.97 -12.18
CA ASP A 274 5.25 25.52 -11.29
C ASP A 274 4.63 26.14 -10.03
N TRP A 275 3.50 26.84 -10.10
CA TRP A 275 2.78 27.31 -8.90
C TRP A 275 2.23 26.16 -8.03
N ALA A 276 1.69 25.10 -8.64
CA ALA A 276 1.20 23.92 -7.93
C ALA A 276 2.37 23.13 -7.31
N ARG A 277 3.50 23.01 -8.03
CA ARG A 277 4.77 22.46 -7.51
C ARG A 277 5.33 23.31 -6.38
N ASP A 278 5.29 24.63 -6.47
CA ASP A 278 5.78 25.56 -5.45
C ASP A 278 4.87 25.57 -4.22
N GLY A 279 3.56 25.43 -4.38
CA GLY A 279 2.62 25.22 -3.27
C GLY A 279 2.89 23.91 -2.53
N LEU A 280 3.20 22.83 -3.27
CA LEU A 280 3.62 21.55 -2.70
C LEU A 280 5.02 21.60 -2.07
N ALA A 281 5.97 22.30 -2.68
CA ALA A 281 7.35 22.44 -2.23
C ALA A 281 7.47 23.38 -1.02
N GLY A 282 6.72 24.49 -1.01
CA GLY A 282 6.56 25.40 0.13
C GLY A 282 5.97 24.72 1.38
N GLN A 283 5.23 23.63 1.20
CA GLN A 283 4.74 22.76 2.29
C GLN A 283 5.73 21.64 2.70
N ARG A 284 6.76 21.37 1.89
CA ARG A 284 7.88 20.49 2.25
C ARG A 284 9.00 21.26 2.99
N GLY A 285 9.11 22.58 2.77
CA GLY A 285 10.16 23.44 3.33
C GLY A 285 10.06 23.81 4.82
N THR A 286 9.00 23.44 5.54
CA THR A 286 8.87 23.71 7.00
C THR A 286 9.30 22.54 7.89
N ALA A 287 9.95 21.50 7.34
CA ALA A 287 10.42 20.33 8.09
C ALA A 287 11.93 20.35 8.42
N THR A 288 12.63 21.45 8.17
CA THR A 288 13.98 21.70 8.68
C THR A 288 13.99 23.02 9.44
N GLY A 289 13.64 22.94 10.72
CA GLY A 289 13.77 23.98 11.73
C GLY A 289 13.85 23.32 13.08
#